data_AF-A0A935YNV4-F1
#
_entry.id   AF-A0A935YNV4-F1
#
_cell.length_a   1.000
_cell.length_b   1.000
_cell.length_c   1.000
_cell.angle_alpha   90.00
_cell.angle_beta   90.00
_cell.angle_gamma   90.00
#
_symmetry.space_group_name_H-M   'P 1'
#
loop_
_entity.id
_entity.type
_entity.pdbx_description
1 polymer ?
#
loop_
_entity_poly.entity_id
_entity_poly.type
_entity_poly.pdbx_seq_one_letter_code
_entity_poly.pdbx_strand_id
1 'polypeptide(L)'
;MAANRRGGPGGGPTRRSAPERHLRAGWLPGVLGAVLLAVTAPVTAADVPAPAPGAGPWNLTLFHTNDTHAGMFARPADWRDDGRPVGGIVALAHHLAEQRRSAPADLLVDAGDFMTGNPVCNLREDDVPGAAIARLFNALDYDAGLVGNHEFDIGLADLQRLLPRFGHPVLAADIVDDQGRAVFRAEPVVLERGGVRIGIMGVSCSEMTEVVAPSRFPGLRMAPQAPLLRRQAAELDPATDLLIVLTHNGLDKDRELAAALAGAGIDVIVGGHSHTRMRQPELVEGILIVQAGSALTNLGRLDLRVEDDRVAGYDGRLVSLWADSLDASGELDGIAALTYGYEDQVRDQYGRVLGTLATDLRRGRGESALGNWLADVLREAAGADVGVINSGGIRRDLPAGPLTALHIHEVLPFANSLVTVRMSGRELATVADWNAAAQVSGDHGILQVSGLEYLIVAGQDGAPSRAGEVTVGGRPLDPEAAYLVAMPDFVAMMAPVYLGCPNPRFADTGRELSGLAAEAIQRVGTVRAPAGGRIRGAPSR
;
A
#
# COMPACT_ATOMS: atom_id res chain seq x y z
N MET A 1 -12.78 -50.41 -50.82
CA MET A 1 -12.46 -49.76 -52.11
C MET A 1 -11.16 -48.98 -51.91
N ALA A 2 -10.02 -49.60 -52.23
CA ALA A 2 -9.15 -49.30 -53.40
C ALA A 2 -8.39 -47.96 -53.22
N ALA A 3 -7.13 -47.95 -52.78
CA ALA A 3 -5.84 -48.16 -53.51
C ALA A 3 -5.13 -46.77 -53.66
N ASN A 4 -3.82 -46.54 -53.48
CA ASN A 4 -2.59 -47.22 -53.97
C ASN A 4 -1.36 -46.58 -53.25
N ARG A 5 -0.37 -47.33 -52.69
CA ARG A 5 0.96 -47.75 -53.26
C ARG A 5 1.98 -46.61 -53.46
N ARG A 6 3.29 -46.63 -53.13
CA ARG A 6 4.41 -47.60 -52.90
C ARG A 6 5.48 -46.88 -52.02
N GLY A 7 6.50 -47.45 -51.36
CA GLY A 7 7.11 -48.79 -51.28
C GLY A 7 8.36 -48.74 -50.38
N GLY A 8 8.74 -49.86 -49.75
CA GLY A 8 10.06 -50.07 -49.10
C GLY A 8 11.13 -50.53 -50.11
N PRO A 9 12.30 -51.13 -49.71
CA PRO A 9 12.60 -51.77 -48.42
C PRO A 9 14.07 -51.63 -47.87
N GLY A 10 14.29 -52.06 -46.63
CA GLY A 10 15.37 -53.02 -46.27
C GLY A 10 16.72 -52.53 -45.74
N GLY A 11 17.19 -53.18 -44.67
CA GLY A 11 18.62 -53.41 -44.40
C GLY A 11 19.12 -53.11 -42.98
N GLY A 12 19.24 -54.15 -42.13
CA GLY A 12 20.07 -54.12 -40.92
C GLY A 12 21.56 -54.40 -41.22
N PRO A 13 22.36 -54.83 -40.22
CA PRO A 13 23.32 -53.99 -39.48
C PRO A 13 24.79 -54.31 -39.80
N THR A 14 25.72 -53.36 -39.58
CA THR A 14 27.16 -53.66 -39.59
C THR A 14 27.96 -52.90 -38.53
N ARG A 15 28.73 -53.70 -37.77
CA ARG A 15 29.86 -53.37 -36.89
C ARG A 15 30.98 -52.60 -37.61
N ARG A 16 31.73 -51.79 -36.86
CA ARG A 16 33.22 -51.59 -36.91
C ARG A 16 33.61 -50.53 -35.86
N SER A 17 34.14 -50.93 -34.71
CA SER A 17 35.56 -51.15 -34.38
C SER A 17 36.35 -49.85 -34.16
N ALA A 18 36.61 -49.57 -32.87
CA ALA A 18 37.62 -48.66 -32.38
C ALA A 18 39.05 -49.18 -32.69
N PRO A 19 40.09 -48.32 -32.58
CA PRO A 19 41.44 -48.77 -32.33
C PRO A 19 41.85 -48.55 -30.87
N GLU A 20 42.29 -49.63 -30.23
CA GLU A 20 43.10 -49.61 -29.01
C GLU A 20 44.51 -49.12 -29.31
N ARG A 21 45.14 -48.46 -28.32
CA ARG A 21 46.58 -48.60 -28.10
C ARG A 21 46.93 -48.47 -26.62
N HIS A 22 47.31 -49.61 -26.06
CA HIS A 22 47.87 -49.84 -24.74
C HIS A 22 49.26 -49.21 -24.56
N LEU A 23 49.56 -48.76 -23.32
CA LEU A 23 50.86 -48.89 -22.63
C LEU A 23 50.55 -48.99 -21.12
N ARG A 24 50.43 -50.21 -20.59
CA ARG A 24 51.38 -50.95 -19.73
C ARG A 24 51.57 -50.38 -18.31
N ALA A 25 51.11 -51.19 -17.35
CA ALA A 25 51.31 -51.09 -15.91
C ALA A 25 52.71 -51.61 -15.49
N GLY A 26 53.22 -51.07 -14.39
CA GLY A 26 54.30 -51.61 -13.56
C GLY A 26 53.86 -51.63 -12.08
N TRP A 27 54.31 -52.65 -11.35
CA TRP A 27 53.78 -53.18 -10.08
C TRP A 27 54.44 -52.62 -8.79
N LEU A 28 53.61 -52.43 -7.73
CA LEU A 28 53.75 -52.67 -6.25
C LEU A 28 55.01 -52.24 -5.45
N PRO A 29 55.01 -52.17 -4.08
CA PRO A 29 53.94 -52.37 -3.07
C PRO A 29 53.82 -51.26 -1.98
N GLY A 30 52.88 -51.48 -1.04
CA GLY A 30 52.36 -50.51 -0.07
C GLY A 30 53.24 -50.11 1.12
N VAL A 31 52.73 -49.09 1.83
CA VAL A 31 52.97 -48.83 3.25
C VAL A 31 51.63 -48.38 3.86
N LEU A 32 51.23 -49.07 4.93
CA LEU A 32 50.12 -48.67 5.81
C LEU A 32 50.41 -47.29 6.41
N GLY A 33 49.48 -46.35 6.25
CA GLY A 33 49.42 -45.12 7.04
C GLY A 33 48.00 -44.91 7.53
N ALA A 34 47.78 -45.08 8.84
CA ALA A 34 46.50 -44.82 9.48
C ALA A 34 46.11 -43.33 9.28
N VAL A 35 45.04 -43.09 8.54
CA VAL A 35 44.40 -41.76 8.50
C VAL A 35 43.51 -41.67 9.75
N LEU A 36 43.93 -40.86 10.72
CA LEU A 36 43.03 -40.37 11.76
C LEU A 36 41.90 -39.61 11.07
N LEU A 37 40.67 -40.13 11.18
CA LEU A 37 39.46 -39.34 11.02
C LEU A 37 39.42 -38.30 12.16
N ALA A 38 39.94 -37.11 11.89
CA ALA A 38 39.60 -35.94 12.70
C ALA A 38 38.14 -35.62 12.41
N VAL A 39 37.25 -36.02 13.32
CA VAL A 39 35.91 -35.46 13.41
C VAL A 39 36.08 -33.99 13.75
N THR A 40 36.01 -33.11 12.74
CA THR A 40 35.86 -31.68 12.99
C THR A 40 34.43 -31.46 13.45
N ALA A 41 34.27 -31.31 14.76
CA ALA A 41 33.05 -30.74 15.32
C ALA A 41 32.76 -29.39 14.63
N PRO A 42 31.48 -29.02 14.44
CA PRO A 42 31.16 -27.69 13.97
C PRO A 42 31.77 -26.69 14.95
N VAL A 43 32.64 -25.82 14.45
CA VAL A 43 33.03 -24.63 15.18
C VAL A 43 31.76 -23.80 15.29
N THR A 44 31.07 -23.92 16.41
CA THR A 44 30.14 -22.88 16.85
C THR A 44 30.95 -21.60 16.83
N ALA A 45 30.50 -20.61 16.04
CA ALA A 45 31.06 -19.28 16.08
C ALA A 45 31.08 -18.83 17.55
N ALA A 46 32.26 -18.92 18.16
CA ALA A 46 32.47 -18.43 19.50
C ALA A 46 32.29 -16.92 19.44
N ASP A 47 31.50 -16.40 20.37
CA ASP A 47 31.30 -14.98 20.64
C ASP A 47 32.63 -14.22 20.57
N VAL A 48 32.87 -13.58 19.42
CA VAL A 48 33.75 -12.42 19.37
C VAL A 48 32.90 -11.29 19.97
N PRO A 49 33.25 -10.73 21.13
CA PRO A 49 32.51 -9.59 21.65
C PRO A 49 32.57 -8.49 20.59
N ALA A 50 31.39 -8.09 20.10
CA ALA A 50 31.28 -6.95 19.21
C ALA A 50 31.95 -5.74 19.88
N PRO A 51 32.76 -4.94 19.16
CA PRO A 51 33.26 -3.69 19.71
C PRO A 51 32.08 -2.84 20.20
N ALA A 52 32.26 -2.19 21.36
CA ALA A 52 31.25 -1.31 21.93
C ALA A 52 30.87 -0.18 20.94
N PRO A 53 29.63 0.33 20.99
CA PRO A 53 29.25 1.57 20.31
C PRO A 53 30.31 2.65 20.45
N GLY A 54 30.64 3.27 19.32
CA GLY A 54 31.64 4.33 19.27
C GLY A 54 31.08 5.64 19.84
N ALA A 55 31.94 6.55 20.27
CA ALA A 55 31.55 7.95 20.37
C ALA A 55 31.75 8.57 18.99
N GLY A 56 30.67 9.01 18.33
CA GLY A 56 30.71 9.68 17.03
C GLY A 56 31.57 10.97 17.02
N PRO A 57 31.30 11.96 16.15
CA PRO A 57 30.11 12.10 15.33
C PRO A 57 30.14 11.32 14.03
N TRP A 58 29.01 10.72 13.69
CA TRP A 58 28.73 10.21 12.35
C TRP A 58 27.61 10.99 11.68
N ASN A 59 27.68 11.09 10.35
CA ASN A 59 26.60 11.64 9.54
C ASN A 59 25.94 10.51 8.76
N LEU A 60 24.63 10.43 8.84
CA LEU A 60 23.80 9.44 8.16
C LEU A 60 22.63 10.15 7.49
N THR A 61 22.31 9.77 6.25
CA THR A 61 21.10 10.24 5.58
C THR A 61 20.07 9.11 5.49
N LEU A 62 18.92 9.30 6.13
CA LEU A 62 17.76 8.42 6.00
C LEU A 62 16.87 8.93 4.87
N PHE A 63 16.84 8.19 3.76
CA PHE A 63 15.84 8.35 2.72
C PHE A 63 14.62 7.51 3.04
N HIS A 64 13.43 8.05 2.79
CA HIS A 64 12.20 7.30 3.03
C HIS A 64 11.08 7.60 2.04
N THR A 65 10.29 6.57 1.78
CA THR A 65 8.99 6.64 1.10
C THR A 65 7.91 6.00 1.96
N ASN A 66 6.66 6.27 1.61
CA ASN A 66 5.47 5.66 2.22
C ASN A 66 4.29 5.86 1.26
N ASP A 67 3.28 5.00 1.36
CA ASP A 67 2.01 5.14 0.65
C ASP A 67 2.20 5.31 -0.87
N THR A 68 3.07 4.50 -1.46
CA THR A 68 3.37 4.63 -2.89
C THR A 68 2.16 4.28 -3.75
N HIS A 69 1.24 3.45 -3.26
CA HIS A 69 -0.05 3.13 -3.89
C HIS A 69 0.06 2.75 -5.37
N ALA A 70 1.07 1.94 -5.68
CA ALA A 70 1.41 1.57 -7.05
C ALA A 70 1.65 2.77 -8.00
N GLY A 71 1.93 3.97 -7.47
CA GLY A 71 2.23 5.21 -8.19
C GLY A 71 3.61 5.18 -8.86
N MET A 72 3.88 4.13 -9.62
CA MET A 72 5.17 3.82 -10.24
C MET A 72 5.42 4.63 -11.52
N PHE A 73 4.37 5.25 -12.07
CA PHE A 73 4.44 6.08 -13.27
C PHE A 73 4.28 7.56 -12.93
N ALA A 74 4.94 8.42 -13.69
CA ALA A 74 4.79 9.86 -13.55
C ALA A 74 3.36 10.28 -13.88
N ARG A 75 2.85 11.28 -13.17
CA ARG A 75 1.49 11.80 -13.34
C ARG A 75 1.47 13.32 -13.33
N PRO A 76 0.42 13.97 -13.85
CA PRO A 76 0.22 15.40 -13.65
C PRO A 76 0.16 15.72 -12.15
N ALA A 77 0.81 16.81 -11.75
CA ALA A 77 0.65 17.36 -10.40
C ALA A 77 -0.74 18.01 -10.29
N ASP A 78 -1.74 17.26 -9.83
CA ASP A 78 -3.15 17.69 -9.77
C ASP A 78 -3.40 18.92 -8.86
N TRP A 79 -2.40 19.35 -8.08
CA TRP A 79 -2.41 20.56 -7.26
C TRP A 79 -1.82 21.79 -7.98
N ARG A 80 -1.52 21.68 -9.28
CA ARG A 80 -1.01 22.76 -10.13
C ARG A 80 -1.83 22.88 -11.40
N ASP A 81 -2.09 24.12 -11.82
CA ASP A 81 -2.82 24.39 -13.06
C ASP A 81 -2.01 24.07 -14.32
N ASP A 82 -0.68 24.03 -14.23
CA ASP A 82 0.21 23.74 -15.37
C ASP A 82 0.37 22.24 -15.65
N GLY A 83 -0.19 21.37 -14.81
CA GLY A 83 -0.11 19.91 -14.99
C GLY A 83 1.32 19.35 -15.01
N ARG A 84 2.30 20.06 -14.42
CA ARG A 84 3.70 19.64 -14.42
C ARG A 84 3.85 18.19 -13.93
N PRO A 85 4.60 17.32 -14.66
CA PRO A 85 4.65 15.90 -14.31
C PRO A 85 5.50 15.65 -13.06
N VAL A 86 5.02 14.75 -12.21
CA VAL A 86 5.60 14.43 -10.91
C VAL A 86 5.44 12.94 -10.57
N GLY A 87 6.38 12.44 -9.78
CA GLY A 87 6.40 11.10 -9.24
C GLY A 87 6.80 10.02 -10.25
N GLY A 88 6.52 8.78 -9.87
CA GLY A 88 6.97 7.60 -10.60
C GLY A 88 8.39 7.18 -10.24
N ILE A 89 8.66 5.90 -10.37
CA ILE A 89 9.87 5.29 -9.82
C ILE A 89 11.14 5.70 -10.56
N VAL A 90 11.03 6.07 -11.84
CA VAL A 90 12.14 6.67 -12.61
C VAL A 90 12.52 8.04 -12.03
N ALA A 91 11.54 8.86 -11.64
CA ALA A 91 11.83 10.13 -10.99
C ALA A 91 12.44 9.89 -9.60
N LEU A 92 11.94 8.92 -8.83
CA LEU A 92 12.58 8.53 -7.57
C LEU A 92 14.04 8.13 -7.80
N ALA A 93 14.33 7.27 -8.77
CA ALA A 93 15.68 6.81 -9.10
C ALA A 93 16.62 7.99 -9.38
N HIS A 94 16.19 8.92 -10.24
CA HIS A 94 16.94 10.12 -10.59
C HIS A 94 17.25 10.98 -9.37
N HIS A 95 16.21 11.37 -8.62
CA HIS A 95 16.36 12.28 -7.50
C HIS A 95 17.13 11.62 -6.36
N LEU A 96 16.94 10.32 -6.11
CA LEU A 96 17.71 9.55 -5.14
C LEU A 96 19.20 9.52 -5.51
N ALA A 97 19.54 9.24 -6.77
CA ALA A 97 20.92 9.23 -7.25
C ALA A 97 21.58 10.62 -7.08
N GLU A 98 20.86 11.70 -7.42
CA GLU A 98 21.31 13.08 -7.17
C GLU A 98 21.54 13.35 -5.67
N GLN A 99 20.59 12.96 -4.80
CA GLN A 99 20.72 13.19 -3.36
C GLN A 99 21.88 12.38 -2.74
N ARG A 100 22.11 11.15 -3.21
CA ARG A 100 23.20 10.27 -2.74
C ARG A 100 24.59 10.86 -2.98
N ARG A 101 24.76 11.75 -3.97
CA ARG A 101 26.06 12.43 -4.21
C ARG A 101 26.55 13.25 -3.02
N SER A 102 25.64 13.73 -2.16
CA SER A 102 25.98 14.45 -0.93
C SER A 102 25.74 13.64 0.34
N ALA A 103 25.40 12.36 0.23
CA ALA A 103 25.09 11.47 1.34
C ALA A 103 25.96 10.19 1.24
N PRO A 104 27.24 10.25 1.69
CA PRO A 104 28.18 9.13 1.55
C PRO A 104 27.81 7.90 2.41
N ALA A 105 26.92 8.09 3.39
CA ALA A 105 26.33 7.02 4.19
C ALA A 105 24.82 7.25 4.23
N ASP A 106 24.08 6.40 3.55
CA ASP A 106 22.63 6.47 3.47
C ASP A 106 21.96 5.12 3.65
N LEU A 107 20.66 5.18 3.92
CA LEU A 107 19.73 4.06 3.80
C LEU A 107 18.43 4.55 3.16
N LEU A 108 17.73 3.65 2.49
CA LEU A 108 16.42 3.89 1.89
C LEU A 108 15.39 2.92 2.48
N VAL A 109 14.32 3.45 3.07
CA VAL A 109 13.24 2.63 3.67
C VAL A 109 11.86 2.99 3.13
N ASP A 110 10.93 2.05 3.17
CA ASP A 110 9.52 2.28 2.84
C ASP A 110 8.60 1.92 4.01
N ALA A 111 7.67 2.82 4.35
CA ALA A 111 6.75 2.61 5.45
C ALA A 111 5.44 1.89 5.04
N GLY A 112 5.35 1.23 3.89
CA GLY A 112 4.22 0.39 3.50
C GLY A 112 3.16 1.10 2.66
N ASP A 113 2.08 0.37 2.34
CA ASP A 113 1.06 0.73 1.34
C ASP A 113 1.67 0.99 -0.05
N PHE A 114 2.50 0.05 -0.50
CA PHE A 114 3.01 0.03 -1.87
C PHE A 114 2.03 -0.62 -2.86
N MET A 115 1.07 -1.38 -2.37
CA MET A 115 -0.03 -1.94 -3.13
C MET A 115 -1.21 -0.96 -3.29
N THR A 116 -2.09 -1.30 -4.23
CA THR A 116 -3.40 -0.68 -4.47
C THR A 116 -3.36 0.78 -4.97
N GLY A 117 -3.89 0.98 -6.17
CA GLY A 117 -3.99 2.30 -6.82
C GLY A 117 -3.94 2.14 -8.33
N ASN A 118 -2.75 2.27 -8.92
CA ASN A 118 -2.56 1.95 -10.34
C ASN A 118 -2.56 0.42 -10.57
N PRO A 119 -3.20 -0.07 -11.65
CA PRO A 119 -3.32 -1.52 -11.91
C PRO A 119 -2.00 -2.23 -12.18
N VAL A 120 -0.86 -1.55 -12.26
CA VAL A 120 0.46 -2.19 -12.29
C VAL A 120 0.66 -3.16 -11.12
N CYS A 121 0.08 -2.89 -9.94
CA CYS A 121 0.12 -3.80 -8.80
C CYS A 121 -0.71 -5.07 -8.98
N ASN A 122 -1.61 -5.12 -9.97
CA ASN A 122 -2.44 -6.29 -10.27
C ASN A 122 -1.82 -7.20 -11.34
N LEU A 123 -0.74 -6.76 -12.00
CA LEU A 123 0.00 -7.61 -12.94
C LEU A 123 0.55 -8.83 -12.19
N ARG A 124 0.34 -10.01 -12.78
CA ARG A 124 0.72 -11.29 -12.18
C ARG A 124 1.98 -11.84 -12.84
N GLU A 125 2.89 -12.33 -12.01
CA GLU A 125 4.02 -13.18 -12.44
C GLU A 125 4.00 -14.45 -11.58
N ASP A 126 4.02 -15.63 -12.22
CA ASP A 126 3.82 -16.94 -11.59
C ASP A 126 2.57 -16.99 -10.68
N ASP A 127 1.47 -16.42 -11.18
CA ASP A 127 0.19 -16.25 -10.48
C ASP A 127 0.25 -15.41 -9.20
N VAL A 128 1.33 -14.67 -8.93
CA VAL A 128 1.44 -13.74 -7.79
C VAL A 128 1.19 -12.31 -8.25
N PRO A 129 0.17 -11.60 -7.76
CA PRO A 129 -0.03 -10.19 -8.06
C PRO A 129 1.01 -9.33 -7.34
N GLY A 130 1.28 -8.12 -7.82
CA GLY A 130 2.22 -7.19 -7.20
C GLY A 130 3.69 -7.45 -7.53
N ALA A 131 3.99 -8.49 -8.32
CA ALA A 131 5.37 -8.82 -8.69
C ALA A 131 6.08 -7.67 -9.41
N ALA A 132 5.35 -6.88 -10.22
CA ALA A 132 5.88 -5.67 -10.85
C ALA A 132 6.37 -4.65 -9.81
N ILE A 133 5.64 -4.46 -8.70
CA ILE A 133 6.05 -3.57 -7.61
C ILE A 133 7.35 -4.07 -6.98
N ALA A 134 7.44 -5.37 -6.66
CA ALA A 134 8.65 -5.95 -6.10
C ALA A 134 9.86 -5.77 -7.03
N ARG A 135 9.72 -6.01 -8.35
CA ARG A 135 10.81 -5.80 -9.31
C ARG A 135 11.28 -4.36 -9.38
N LEU A 136 10.36 -3.41 -9.34
CA LEU A 136 10.63 -1.99 -9.39
C LEU A 136 11.35 -1.53 -8.10
N PHE A 137 10.90 -1.98 -6.92
CA PHE A 137 11.59 -1.71 -5.65
C PHE A 137 12.99 -2.34 -5.60
N ASN A 138 13.16 -3.55 -6.12
CA ASN A 138 14.45 -4.24 -6.18
C ASN A 138 15.47 -3.51 -7.06
N ALA A 139 15.04 -2.62 -7.96
CA ALA A 139 15.93 -1.81 -8.79
C ALA A 139 16.51 -0.58 -8.05
N LEU A 140 16.04 -0.27 -6.83
CA LEU A 140 16.45 0.91 -6.05
C LEU A 140 17.19 0.60 -4.75
N ASP A 141 17.48 -0.68 -4.49
CA ASP A 141 18.23 -1.13 -3.31
C ASP A 141 17.68 -0.56 -2.00
N TYR A 142 16.37 -0.70 -1.77
CA TYR A 142 15.76 -0.44 -0.46
C TYR A 142 16.42 -1.33 0.63
N ASP A 143 16.59 -0.79 1.83
CA ASP A 143 17.19 -1.48 2.97
C ASP A 143 16.15 -2.19 3.84
N ALA A 144 14.95 -1.62 3.94
CA ALA A 144 13.82 -2.20 4.68
C ALA A 144 12.49 -1.64 4.18
N GLY A 145 11.45 -2.46 4.29
CA GLY A 145 10.06 -2.10 4.01
C GLY A 145 9.15 -2.50 5.16
N LEU A 146 7.90 -2.07 5.09
CA LEU A 146 6.86 -2.41 6.06
C LEU A 146 5.60 -2.89 5.33
N VAL A 147 4.84 -3.80 5.96
CA VAL A 147 3.48 -4.11 5.52
C VAL A 147 2.53 -3.03 6.04
N GLY A 148 1.85 -2.34 5.13
CA GLY A 148 0.71 -1.47 5.41
C GLY A 148 -0.63 -2.23 5.31
N ASN A 149 -1.74 -1.51 5.36
CA ASN A 149 -3.07 -2.12 5.27
C ASN A 149 -3.43 -2.53 3.83
N HIS A 150 -3.00 -1.78 2.82
CA HIS A 150 -3.35 -2.03 1.42
C HIS A 150 -2.62 -3.25 0.83
N GLU A 151 -1.56 -3.72 1.47
CA GLU A 151 -0.96 -5.02 1.14
C GLU A 151 -1.94 -6.19 1.30
N PHE A 152 -2.98 -6.07 2.15
CA PHE A 152 -4.01 -7.11 2.34
C PHE A 152 -5.09 -7.12 1.26
N ASP A 153 -5.14 -6.13 0.37
CA ASP A 153 -6.16 -6.07 -0.68
C ASP A 153 -6.04 -7.23 -1.68
N ILE A 154 -4.83 -7.74 -1.90
CA ILE A 154 -4.60 -8.96 -2.70
C ILE A 154 -4.93 -10.24 -1.94
N GLY A 155 -5.21 -10.16 -0.64
CA GLY A 155 -5.49 -11.28 0.25
C GLY A 155 -4.24 -11.89 0.88
N LEU A 156 -4.39 -12.43 2.08
CA LEU A 156 -3.30 -12.97 2.91
C LEU A 156 -2.39 -13.98 2.17
N ALA A 157 -2.98 -14.92 1.43
CA ALA A 157 -2.22 -15.96 0.74
C ALA A 157 -1.32 -15.39 -0.38
N ASP A 158 -1.83 -14.44 -1.18
CA ASP A 158 -1.06 -13.79 -2.23
C ASP A 158 0.00 -12.86 -1.62
N LEU A 159 -0.32 -12.15 -0.52
CA LEU A 159 0.65 -11.33 0.22
C LEU A 159 1.83 -12.16 0.74
N GLN A 160 1.57 -13.31 1.37
CA GLN A 160 2.63 -14.22 1.84
C GLN A 160 3.54 -14.73 0.70
N ARG A 161 3.02 -14.81 -0.52
CA ARG A 161 3.80 -15.18 -1.72
C ARG A 161 4.51 -13.99 -2.36
N LEU A 162 3.99 -12.78 -2.18
CA LEU A 162 4.56 -11.54 -2.71
C LEU A 162 5.76 -11.07 -1.90
N LEU A 163 5.66 -11.00 -0.56
CA LEU A 163 6.72 -10.43 0.29
C LEU A 163 8.11 -11.03 0.07
N PRO A 164 8.30 -12.35 -0.13
CA PRO A 164 9.60 -12.94 -0.42
C PRO A 164 10.22 -12.53 -1.78
N ARG A 165 9.48 -11.85 -2.65
CA ARG A 165 9.98 -11.34 -3.94
C ARG A 165 10.72 -10.01 -3.81
N PHE A 166 10.57 -9.32 -2.68
CA PHE A 166 11.38 -8.14 -2.38
C PHE A 166 12.80 -8.58 -2.00
N GLY A 167 13.79 -7.90 -2.54
CA GLY A 167 15.22 -8.14 -2.28
C GLY A 167 15.66 -7.66 -0.89
N HIS A 168 14.77 -6.96 -0.19
CA HIS A 168 14.99 -6.42 1.15
C HIS A 168 13.96 -6.97 2.16
N PRO A 169 14.28 -6.92 3.46
CA PRO A 169 13.34 -7.24 4.53
C PRO A 169 12.06 -6.40 4.50
N VAL A 170 10.89 -7.03 4.45
CA VAL A 170 9.60 -6.36 4.71
C VAL A 170 9.08 -6.79 6.08
N LEU A 171 8.98 -5.85 7.02
CA LEU A 171 8.69 -6.08 8.43
C LEU A 171 7.18 -5.99 8.71
N ALA A 172 6.72 -6.71 9.73
CA ALA A 172 5.43 -6.53 10.39
C ALA A 172 5.40 -7.35 11.70
N ALA A 173 6.05 -6.83 12.73
CA ALA A 173 6.27 -7.58 13.97
C ALA A 173 5.00 -7.75 14.83
N ASP A 174 4.01 -6.89 14.64
CA ASP A 174 2.78 -6.85 15.42
C ASP A 174 1.61 -7.59 14.76
N ILE A 175 1.76 -8.13 13.55
CA ILE A 175 0.72 -8.97 12.92
C ILE A 175 0.89 -10.41 13.40
N VAL A 176 -0.04 -10.85 14.26
CA VAL A 176 0.03 -12.16 14.91
C VAL A 176 -1.23 -12.98 14.68
N ASP A 177 -1.08 -14.30 14.74
CA ASP A 177 -2.21 -15.23 14.77
C ASP A 177 -2.91 -15.26 16.14
N ASP A 178 -3.97 -16.06 16.24
CA ASP A 178 -4.71 -16.26 17.50
C ASP A 178 -3.84 -16.80 18.64
N GLN A 179 -2.72 -17.46 18.34
CA GLN A 179 -1.75 -17.97 19.32
C GLN A 179 -0.69 -16.92 19.70
N GLY A 180 -0.72 -15.74 19.09
CA GLY A 180 0.26 -14.67 19.31
C GLY A 180 1.59 -14.89 18.60
N ARG A 181 1.65 -15.78 17.60
CA ARG A 181 2.84 -15.99 16.78
C ARG A 181 2.83 -15.00 15.63
N ALA A 182 3.98 -14.39 15.34
CA ALA A 182 4.14 -13.51 14.19
C ALA A 182 3.86 -14.27 12.89
N VAL A 183 3.06 -13.65 12.01
CA VAL A 183 2.69 -14.22 10.70
C VAL A 183 3.64 -13.77 9.59
N PHE A 184 4.25 -12.61 9.78
CA PHE A 184 5.25 -12.03 8.90
C PHE A 184 6.56 -11.85 9.66
N ARG A 185 7.57 -11.30 9.00
CA ARG A 185 8.89 -11.06 9.60
C ARG A 185 8.76 -10.11 10.79
N ALA A 186 9.08 -10.61 11.98
CA ALA A 186 9.10 -9.84 13.22
C ALA A 186 10.51 -9.47 13.67
N GLU A 187 11.52 -10.14 13.10
CA GLU A 187 12.93 -9.93 13.41
C GLU A 187 13.40 -8.57 12.89
N PRO A 188 13.92 -7.69 13.76
CA PRO A 188 14.50 -6.42 13.35
C PRO A 188 15.62 -6.59 12.32
N VAL A 189 15.88 -5.54 11.54
CA VAL A 189 17.04 -5.46 10.66
C VAL A 189 18.15 -4.74 11.43
N VAL A 190 19.36 -5.31 11.40
CA VAL A 190 20.57 -4.64 11.90
C VAL A 190 21.55 -4.51 10.75
N LEU A 191 22.00 -3.29 10.47
CA LEU A 191 22.93 -3.00 9.38
C LEU A 191 23.90 -1.88 9.79
N GLU A 192 24.99 -1.73 9.04
CA GLU A 192 25.97 -0.66 9.26
C GLU A 192 26.09 0.24 8.02
N ARG A 193 26.10 1.56 8.22
CA ARG A 193 26.30 2.58 7.18
C ARG A 193 27.22 3.68 7.72
N GLY A 194 28.33 3.95 7.04
CA GLY A 194 29.25 5.03 7.44
C GLY A 194 29.79 4.89 8.87
N GLY A 195 29.87 3.68 9.41
CA GLY A 195 30.28 3.41 10.79
C GLY A 195 29.16 3.48 11.84
N VAL A 196 27.92 3.81 11.44
CA VAL A 196 26.73 3.79 12.31
C VAL A 196 26.05 2.44 12.18
N ARG A 197 25.85 1.73 13.29
CA ARG A 197 25.05 0.51 13.38
C ARG A 197 23.61 0.88 13.70
N ILE A 198 22.70 0.44 12.83
CA ILE A 198 21.32 0.89 12.81
C ILE A 198 20.43 -0.32 13.06
N GLY A 199 19.56 -0.23 14.06
CA GLY A 199 18.49 -1.19 14.30
C GLY A 199 17.17 -0.67 13.73
N ILE A 200 16.51 -1.46 12.90
CA ILE A 200 15.23 -1.12 12.27
C ILE A 200 14.16 -2.12 12.73
N MET A 201 13.15 -1.61 13.42
CA MET A 201 11.95 -2.33 13.84
C MET A 201 10.76 -1.94 12.96
N GLY A 202 9.70 -2.74 12.94
CA GLY A 202 8.52 -2.46 12.11
C GLY A 202 7.22 -2.94 12.73
N VAL A 203 6.24 -2.04 12.82
CA VAL A 203 4.87 -2.33 13.26
C VAL A 203 3.87 -1.77 12.25
N SER A 204 2.86 -2.55 11.88
CA SER A 204 1.89 -2.21 10.84
C SER A 204 0.79 -1.26 11.37
N CYS A 205 -0.32 -1.14 10.63
CA CYS A 205 -1.45 -0.30 10.98
C CYS A 205 -2.14 -0.83 12.26
N SER A 206 -2.06 -0.07 13.36
CA SER A 206 -2.72 -0.40 14.63
C SER A 206 -4.24 -0.54 14.51
N GLU A 207 -4.83 0.12 13.52
CA GLU A 207 -6.27 0.12 13.22
C GLU A 207 -6.62 -0.86 12.08
N MET A 208 -5.78 -1.87 11.80
CA MET A 208 -5.94 -2.82 10.68
C MET A 208 -7.37 -3.39 10.54
N THR A 209 -8.01 -3.76 11.64
CA THR A 209 -9.37 -4.35 11.63
C THR A 209 -10.48 -3.36 11.31
N GLU A 210 -10.17 -2.06 11.29
CA GLU A 210 -11.10 -0.99 10.93
C GLU A 210 -10.94 -0.55 9.47
N VAL A 211 -9.78 -0.84 8.86
CA VAL A 211 -9.44 -0.39 7.50
C VAL A 211 -9.34 -1.53 6.49
N VAL A 212 -9.21 -2.79 6.95
CA VAL A 212 -9.19 -3.99 6.10
C VAL A 212 -10.43 -4.84 6.33
N ALA A 213 -11.02 -5.33 5.24
CA ALA A 213 -12.18 -6.22 5.31
C ALA A 213 -11.86 -7.47 6.15
N PRO A 214 -12.74 -7.94 7.05
CA PRO A 214 -12.49 -9.13 7.87
C PRO A 214 -12.14 -10.39 7.05
N SER A 215 -12.67 -10.50 5.83
CA SER A 215 -12.37 -11.60 4.90
C SER A 215 -10.93 -11.58 4.35
N ARG A 216 -10.26 -10.42 4.38
CA ARG A 216 -8.88 -10.21 3.91
C ARG A 216 -7.86 -10.34 5.04
N PHE A 217 -8.29 -10.23 6.29
CA PHE A 217 -7.47 -10.36 7.50
C PHE A 217 -7.97 -11.50 8.43
N PRO A 218 -8.20 -12.74 7.95
CA PRO A 218 -8.85 -13.79 8.73
C PRO A 218 -7.91 -14.42 9.77
N GLY A 219 -8.36 -14.50 11.03
CA GLY A 219 -7.62 -15.18 12.11
C GLY A 219 -6.32 -14.47 12.52
N LEU A 220 -6.21 -13.19 12.15
CA LEU A 220 -5.09 -12.32 12.48
C LEU A 220 -5.55 -11.21 13.42
N ARG A 221 -4.62 -10.69 14.21
CA ARG A 221 -4.83 -9.54 15.09
C ARG A 221 -3.55 -8.73 15.22
N MET A 222 -3.69 -7.50 15.70
CA MET A 222 -2.57 -6.65 16.05
C MET A 222 -2.11 -6.94 17.49
N ALA A 223 -0.80 -7.12 17.68
CA ALA A 223 -0.18 -7.16 18.99
C ALA A 223 0.02 -5.72 19.52
N PRO A 224 0.00 -5.50 20.84
CA PRO A 224 0.28 -4.18 21.39
C PRO A 224 1.67 -3.67 20.99
N GLN A 225 1.71 -2.57 20.23
CA GLN A 225 2.93 -2.07 19.60
C GLN A 225 3.96 -1.55 20.63
N ALA A 226 3.55 -0.71 21.58
CA ALA A 226 4.50 -0.09 22.51
C ALA A 226 5.25 -1.11 23.41
N PRO A 227 4.60 -2.13 24.01
CA PRO A 227 5.32 -3.19 24.73
C PRO A 227 6.26 -4.01 23.83
N LEU A 228 5.84 -4.29 22.59
CA LEU A 228 6.65 -5.03 21.62
C LEU A 228 7.93 -4.26 21.26
N LEU A 229 7.77 -2.99 20.90
CA LEU A 229 8.88 -2.12 20.50
C LEU A 229 9.84 -1.83 21.64
N ARG A 230 9.35 -1.63 22.88
CA ARG A 230 10.23 -1.50 24.05
C ARG A 230 11.13 -2.71 24.25
N ARG A 231 10.59 -3.91 24.07
CA ARG A 231 11.35 -5.15 24.20
C ARG A 231 12.44 -5.22 23.13
N GLN A 232 12.06 -5.01 21.86
CA GLN A 232 13.01 -5.03 20.74
C GLN A 232 14.09 -3.94 20.87
N ALA A 233 13.70 -2.72 21.27
CA ALA A 233 14.65 -1.63 21.50
C ALA A 233 15.66 -2.01 22.59
N ALA A 234 15.23 -2.56 23.73
CA ALA A 234 16.13 -2.99 24.80
C ALA A 234 17.07 -4.15 24.38
N GLU A 235 16.64 -5.00 23.45
CA GLU A 235 17.48 -6.08 22.88
C GLU A 235 18.52 -5.53 21.89
N LEU A 236 18.18 -4.48 21.15
CA LEU A 236 19.03 -3.89 20.11
C LEU A 236 20.00 -2.83 20.64
N ASP A 237 19.60 -2.07 21.65
CA ASP A 237 20.35 -0.94 22.24
C ASP A 237 21.84 -1.25 22.49
N PRO A 238 22.23 -2.41 23.06
CA PRO A 238 23.66 -2.72 23.28
C PRO A 238 24.50 -2.93 22.00
N ALA A 239 23.85 -3.12 20.84
CA ALA A 239 24.47 -3.50 19.57
C ALA A 239 24.30 -2.46 18.47
N THR A 240 23.60 -1.35 18.74
CA THR A 240 23.23 -0.33 17.75
C THR A 240 23.50 1.06 18.28
N ASP A 241 23.82 1.98 17.38
CA ASP A 241 24.08 3.39 17.69
C ASP A 241 22.86 4.28 17.31
N LEU A 242 21.87 3.72 16.60
CA LEU A 242 20.64 4.40 16.19
C LEU A 242 19.47 3.39 16.07
N LEU A 243 18.32 3.71 16.65
CA LEU A 243 17.09 2.90 16.55
C LEU A 243 15.99 3.61 15.76
N ILE A 244 15.56 2.95 14.68
CA ILE A 244 14.50 3.40 13.78
C ILE A 244 13.31 2.45 13.88
N VAL A 245 12.09 3.00 13.88
CA VAL A 245 10.84 2.25 13.77
C VAL A 245 10.14 2.66 12.48
N LEU A 246 9.81 1.69 11.64
CA LEU A 246 8.86 1.87 10.54
C LEU A 246 7.44 1.64 11.09
N THR A 247 6.53 2.58 10.82
CA THR A 247 5.13 2.48 11.25
C THR A 247 4.16 2.72 10.10
N HIS A 248 2.97 2.11 10.19
CA HIS A 248 1.87 2.38 9.26
C HIS A 248 0.60 2.86 9.99
N ASN A 249 0.77 3.67 11.03
CA ASN A 249 -0.34 4.09 11.89
C ASN A 249 -0.99 5.43 11.47
N GLY A 250 -0.26 6.26 10.73
CA GLY A 250 -0.65 7.65 10.50
C GLY A 250 -0.14 8.57 11.59
N LEU A 251 0.05 9.85 11.24
CA LEU A 251 0.78 10.82 12.07
C LEU A 251 0.23 10.96 13.50
N ASP A 252 -1.09 11.04 13.67
CA ASP A 252 -1.67 11.22 15.00
C ASP A 252 -1.44 10.03 15.91
N LYS A 253 -1.51 8.81 15.36
CA LYS A 253 -1.19 7.57 16.08
C LYS A 253 0.31 7.38 16.28
N ASP A 254 1.14 7.86 15.36
CA ASP A 254 2.59 7.89 15.56
C ASP A 254 2.98 8.84 16.70
N ARG A 255 2.29 9.97 16.88
CA ARG A 255 2.47 10.86 18.05
C ARG A 255 2.09 10.15 19.36
N GLU A 256 0.95 9.47 19.38
CA GLU A 256 0.52 8.67 20.53
C GLU A 256 1.54 7.57 20.86
N LEU A 257 2.03 6.86 19.83
CA LEU A 257 3.02 5.81 19.97
C LEU A 257 4.37 6.36 20.45
N ALA A 258 4.85 7.48 19.91
CA ALA A 258 6.08 8.14 20.34
C ALA A 258 6.01 8.53 21.82
N ALA A 259 4.90 9.14 22.25
CA ALA A 259 4.68 9.46 23.66
C ALA A 259 4.66 8.18 24.53
N ALA A 260 4.02 7.12 24.04
CA ALA A 260 4.02 5.82 24.68
C ALA A 260 5.36 5.11 24.62
N LEU A 261 6.39 5.61 23.91
CA LEU A 261 7.74 5.05 23.80
C LEU A 261 8.81 5.96 24.42
N ALA A 262 8.41 7.05 25.07
CA ALA A 262 9.34 7.95 25.75
C ALA A 262 10.34 7.20 26.64
N GLY A 263 11.63 7.47 26.44
CA GLY A 263 12.74 6.84 27.17
C GLY A 263 13.07 5.40 26.76
N ALA A 264 12.47 4.85 25.70
CA ALA A 264 12.74 3.48 25.23
C ALA A 264 14.02 3.32 24.39
N GLY A 265 14.79 4.39 24.17
CA GLY A 265 15.99 4.34 23.33
C GLY A 265 15.73 4.54 21.83
N ILE A 266 14.48 4.68 21.41
CA ILE A 266 14.10 4.88 20.00
C ILE A 266 14.39 6.33 19.60
N ASP A 267 14.94 6.53 18.39
CA ASP A 267 15.35 7.84 17.89
C ASP A 267 14.44 8.38 16.78
N VAL A 268 13.99 7.51 15.88
CA VAL A 268 13.22 7.90 14.69
C VAL A 268 12.03 6.97 14.44
N ILE A 269 10.89 7.55 14.09
CA ILE A 269 9.72 6.91 13.49
C ILE A 269 9.58 7.39 12.04
N VAL A 270 9.56 6.45 11.11
CA VAL A 270 9.21 6.69 9.70
C VAL A 270 7.80 6.15 9.47
N GLY A 271 6.84 7.05 9.30
CA GLY A 271 5.41 6.71 9.23
C GLY A 271 4.85 6.58 7.81
N GLY A 272 3.61 6.08 7.74
CA GLY A 272 2.77 5.94 6.54
C GLY A 272 1.29 6.21 6.84
N HIS A 273 0.38 5.68 6.03
CA HIS A 273 -1.08 5.65 6.22
C HIS A 273 -1.82 6.98 6.04
N SER A 274 -1.46 8.03 6.78
CA SER A 274 -2.19 9.30 6.76
C SER A 274 -1.86 10.20 5.56
N HIS A 275 -0.89 9.78 4.73
CA HIS A 275 -0.38 10.52 3.56
C HIS A 275 0.12 11.94 3.89
N THR A 276 0.59 12.16 5.12
CA THR A 276 0.97 13.51 5.55
C THR A 276 2.24 13.95 4.82
N ARG A 277 2.18 15.13 4.18
CA ARG A 277 3.37 15.75 3.59
C ARG A 277 4.11 16.56 4.67
N MET A 278 5.00 15.91 5.40
CA MET A 278 5.78 16.56 6.45
C MET A 278 6.99 17.28 5.84
N ARG A 279 6.92 18.61 5.72
CA ARG A 279 8.03 19.42 5.17
C ARG A 279 9.25 19.48 6.10
N GLN A 280 9.04 19.19 7.38
CA GLN A 280 10.06 19.16 8.44
C GLN A 280 9.72 17.99 9.38
N PRO A 281 10.71 17.40 10.05
CA PRO A 281 10.48 16.38 11.08
C PRO A 281 9.73 16.97 12.28
N GLU A 282 8.96 16.14 12.97
CA GLU A 282 8.33 16.49 14.24
C GLU A 282 9.03 15.75 15.38
N LEU A 283 9.39 16.46 16.46
CA LEU A 283 10.00 15.85 17.64
C LEU A 283 8.94 15.66 18.73
N VAL A 284 8.68 14.41 19.12
CA VAL A 284 7.72 14.05 20.18
C VAL A 284 8.43 13.19 21.20
N GLU A 285 8.51 13.67 22.45
CA GLU A 285 9.16 12.96 23.56
C GLU A 285 10.58 12.44 23.23
N GLY A 286 11.34 13.20 22.44
CA GLY A 286 12.71 12.85 22.04
C GLY A 286 12.82 11.96 20.79
N ILE A 287 11.70 11.61 20.16
CA ILE A 287 11.64 10.76 18.96
C ILE A 287 11.25 11.62 17.75
N LEU A 288 12.03 11.54 16.66
CA LEU A 288 11.71 12.21 15.41
C LEU A 288 10.66 11.44 14.61
N ILE A 289 9.67 12.12 14.07
CA ILE A 289 8.62 11.53 13.21
C ILE A 289 8.71 12.18 11.83
N VAL A 290 8.71 11.35 10.78
CA VAL A 290 8.74 11.79 9.37
C VAL A 290 7.76 11.02 8.48
N GLN A 291 7.22 11.70 7.45
CA GLN A 291 6.41 11.13 6.36
C GLN A 291 6.65 11.88 5.04
N ALA A 292 6.55 11.19 3.91
CA ALA A 292 6.83 11.71 2.56
C ALA A 292 5.58 12.04 1.73
N GLY A 293 4.38 12.04 2.32
CA GLY A 293 3.13 12.17 1.57
C GLY A 293 2.68 10.84 0.98
N SER A 294 2.37 10.77 -0.32
CA SER A 294 1.96 9.54 -0.99
C SER A 294 2.13 9.59 -2.51
N ALA A 295 1.81 8.48 -3.17
CA ALA A 295 1.83 8.26 -4.62
C ALA A 295 3.19 8.54 -5.26
N LEU A 296 4.26 8.30 -4.49
CA LEU A 296 5.65 8.50 -4.89
C LEU A 296 5.92 9.90 -5.46
N THR A 297 5.27 10.93 -4.91
CA THR A 297 5.43 12.32 -5.40
C THR A 297 6.55 13.09 -4.69
N ASN A 298 7.02 12.58 -3.55
CA ASN A 298 8.19 13.09 -2.85
C ASN A 298 9.07 11.94 -2.37
N LEU A 299 10.35 12.23 -2.24
CA LEU A 299 11.31 11.45 -1.47
C LEU A 299 11.55 12.20 -0.15
N GLY A 300 11.35 11.53 0.98
CA GLY A 300 11.76 12.05 2.27
C GLY A 300 13.27 11.92 2.44
N ARG A 301 13.92 12.99 2.94
CA ARG A 301 15.33 12.99 3.32
C ARG A 301 15.46 13.54 4.73
N LEU A 302 16.07 12.76 5.61
CA LEU A 302 16.43 13.13 6.97
C LEU A 302 17.93 12.96 7.16
N ASP A 303 18.66 14.07 7.20
CA ASP A 303 20.08 14.09 7.53
C ASP A 303 20.23 14.08 9.06
N LEU A 304 20.98 13.11 9.59
CA LEU A 304 21.18 12.88 11.02
C LEU A 304 22.67 12.99 11.36
N ARG A 305 22.94 13.64 12.49
CA ARG A 305 24.23 13.55 13.18
C ARG A 305 24.06 12.68 14.42
N VAL A 306 24.74 11.55 14.45
CA VAL A 306 24.68 10.57 15.54
C VAL A 306 25.93 10.71 16.42
N GLU A 307 25.74 10.93 17.71
CA GLU A 307 26.77 11.05 18.74
C GLU A 307 26.26 10.36 20.01
N ASP A 308 27.13 9.61 20.71
CA ASP A 308 26.80 8.93 21.97
C ASP A 308 25.48 8.12 21.90
N ASP A 309 25.33 7.32 20.84
CA ASP A 309 24.16 6.46 20.55
C ASP A 309 22.83 7.21 20.47
N ARG A 310 22.87 8.49 20.08
CA ARG A 310 21.71 9.38 19.96
C ARG A 310 21.80 10.34 18.79
N VAL A 311 20.64 10.84 18.36
CA VAL A 311 20.57 11.95 17.40
C VAL A 311 20.96 13.27 18.09
N ALA A 312 22.15 13.78 17.77
CA ALA A 312 22.70 15.05 18.26
C ALA A 312 22.41 16.24 17.33
N GLY A 313 21.82 16.00 16.16
CA GLY A 313 21.37 17.03 15.23
C GLY A 313 20.66 16.42 14.03
N TYR A 314 19.72 17.16 13.45
CA TYR A 314 18.96 16.71 12.29
C TYR A 314 18.54 17.86 11.37
N ASP A 315 18.41 17.57 10.08
CA ASP A 315 17.73 18.40 9.08
C ASP A 315 16.88 17.50 8.18
N GLY A 316 15.58 17.80 8.07
CA GLY A 316 14.65 16.98 7.30
C GLY A 316 13.89 17.79 6.28
N ARG A 317 13.69 17.21 5.09
CA ARG A 317 12.99 17.86 3.98
C ARG A 317 12.37 16.85 3.01
N LEU A 318 11.42 17.34 2.23
CA LEU A 318 10.86 16.59 1.10
C LEU A 318 11.50 17.06 -0.20
N VAL A 319 12.03 16.10 -0.97
CA VAL A 319 12.48 16.30 -2.33
C VAL A 319 11.31 15.97 -3.25
N SER A 320 10.76 16.97 -3.93
CA SER A 320 9.69 16.76 -4.91
C SER A 320 10.23 16.03 -6.13
N LEU A 321 9.58 14.92 -6.50
CA LEU A 321 10.03 14.04 -7.57
C LEU A 321 9.54 14.55 -8.93
N TRP A 322 10.02 15.71 -9.36
CA TRP A 322 9.65 16.26 -10.67
C TRP A 322 10.19 15.38 -11.80
N ALA A 323 9.29 14.91 -12.68
CA ALA A 323 9.60 13.97 -13.75
C ALA A 323 10.03 14.65 -15.05
N ASP A 324 10.01 15.99 -15.11
CA ASP A 324 10.58 16.80 -16.20
C ASP A 324 12.03 17.24 -15.92
N SER A 325 12.59 16.82 -14.79
CA SER A 325 13.95 17.19 -14.36
C SER A 325 14.97 16.07 -14.57
N LEU A 326 14.58 14.98 -15.25
CA LEU A 326 15.41 13.80 -15.46
C LEU A 326 16.62 14.13 -16.34
N ASP A 327 17.79 13.61 -15.96
CA ASP A 327 19.01 13.75 -16.74
C ASP A 327 19.07 12.74 -17.90
N ALA A 328 19.74 13.14 -18.98
CA ALA A 328 19.94 12.29 -20.16
C ALA A 328 21.24 11.46 -20.09
N SER A 329 21.73 11.16 -18.89
CA SER A 329 23.02 10.50 -18.64
C SER A 329 23.04 9.02 -19.04
N GLY A 330 21.86 8.41 -19.19
CA GLY A 330 21.69 6.97 -19.45
C GLY A 330 21.78 6.10 -18.19
N GLU A 331 22.11 6.66 -17.03
CA GLU A 331 22.20 5.94 -15.75
C GLU A 331 20.88 5.24 -15.37
N LEU A 332 19.76 5.81 -15.83
CA LEU A 332 18.41 5.35 -15.53
C LEU A 332 17.82 4.41 -16.60
N ASP A 333 18.54 4.10 -17.68
CA ASP A 333 18.00 3.37 -18.83
C ASP A 333 17.38 2.02 -18.44
N GLY A 334 18.02 1.31 -17.49
CA GLY A 334 17.53 0.02 -17.00
C GLY A 334 16.18 0.12 -16.27
N ILE A 335 16.08 1.00 -15.27
CA ILE A 335 14.83 1.17 -14.51
C ILE A 335 13.73 1.82 -15.36
N ALA A 336 14.09 2.72 -16.27
CA ALA A 336 13.17 3.33 -17.22
C ALA A 336 12.59 2.28 -18.18
N ALA A 337 13.43 1.44 -18.79
CA ALA A 337 12.96 0.37 -19.67
C ALA A 337 12.05 -0.63 -18.95
N LEU A 338 12.39 -1.01 -17.71
CA LEU A 338 11.55 -1.88 -16.88
C LEU A 338 10.19 -1.22 -16.58
N THR A 339 10.20 0.05 -16.21
CA THR A 339 9.00 0.80 -15.85
C THR A 339 8.07 0.99 -17.06
N TYR A 340 8.61 1.43 -18.20
CA TYR A 340 7.83 1.60 -19.43
C TYR A 340 7.28 0.28 -19.97
N GLY A 341 8.01 -0.82 -19.82
CA GLY A 341 7.50 -2.15 -20.16
C GLY A 341 6.26 -2.57 -19.35
N TYR A 342 6.15 -2.14 -18.10
CA TYR A 342 4.94 -2.35 -17.29
C TYR A 342 3.84 -1.33 -17.61
N GLU A 343 4.20 -0.07 -17.89
CA GLU A 343 3.25 0.95 -18.32
C GLU A 343 2.55 0.56 -19.63
N ASP A 344 3.29 -0.03 -20.57
CA ASP A 344 2.77 -0.59 -21.82
C ASP A 344 1.75 -1.69 -21.58
N GLN A 345 2.06 -2.65 -20.71
CA GLN A 345 1.11 -3.72 -20.33
C GLN A 345 -0.16 -3.17 -19.70
N VAL A 346 -0.04 -2.19 -18.80
CA VAL A 346 -1.20 -1.52 -18.20
C VAL A 346 -2.02 -0.82 -19.27
N ARG A 347 -1.38 -0.10 -20.18
CA ARG A 347 -2.05 0.59 -21.29
C ARG A 347 -2.74 -0.38 -22.24
N ASP A 348 -2.16 -1.52 -22.55
CA ASP A 348 -2.77 -2.54 -23.40
C ASP A 348 -4.04 -3.13 -22.77
N GLN A 349 -4.02 -3.35 -21.45
CA GLN A 349 -5.16 -3.94 -20.74
C GLN A 349 -6.25 -2.92 -20.37
N TYR A 350 -5.86 -1.69 -20.00
CA TYR A 350 -6.75 -0.69 -19.40
C TYR A 350 -6.93 0.59 -20.23
N GLY A 351 -6.16 0.78 -21.32
CA GLY A 351 -6.14 2.00 -22.12
C GLY A 351 -7.34 2.18 -23.07
N ARG A 352 -8.24 1.19 -23.17
CA ARG A 352 -9.44 1.29 -23.99
C ARG A 352 -10.35 2.43 -23.52
N VAL A 353 -10.71 3.33 -24.43
CA VAL A 353 -11.71 4.38 -24.20
C VAL A 353 -13.10 3.75 -24.07
N LEU A 354 -13.79 4.12 -22.98
CA LEU A 354 -15.13 3.67 -22.63
C LEU A 354 -16.20 4.72 -22.96
N GLY A 355 -15.82 6.00 -22.93
CA GLY A 355 -16.72 7.13 -23.18
C GLY A 355 -15.99 8.46 -22.95
N THR A 356 -16.75 9.52 -22.67
CA THR A 356 -16.21 10.87 -22.44
C THR A 356 -16.82 11.48 -21.19
N LEU A 357 -16.02 12.22 -20.43
CA LEU A 357 -16.48 13.04 -19.31
C LEU A 357 -16.54 14.51 -19.73
N ALA A 358 -17.69 15.16 -19.52
CA ALA A 358 -17.89 16.53 -19.97
C ALA A 358 -17.09 17.58 -19.17
N THR A 359 -16.92 17.35 -17.86
CA THR A 359 -16.23 18.24 -16.91
C THR A 359 -15.61 17.38 -15.82
N ASP A 360 -14.50 17.83 -15.24
CA ASP A 360 -13.84 17.14 -14.13
C ASP A 360 -14.85 16.75 -13.04
N LEU A 361 -14.76 15.51 -12.55
CA LEU A 361 -15.46 15.08 -11.35
C LEU A 361 -14.44 14.90 -10.24
N ARG A 362 -14.57 15.75 -9.22
CA ARG A 362 -13.70 15.76 -8.05
C ARG A 362 -14.29 14.90 -6.95
N ARG A 363 -13.42 14.19 -6.21
CA ARG A 363 -13.74 13.58 -4.92
C ARG A 363 -13.75 14.65 -3.83
N GLY A 364 -14.32 14.32 -2.68
CA GLY A 364 -14.38 15.25 -1.55
C GLY A 364 -14.39 14.53 -0.21
N ARG A 365 -13.97 15.26 0.82
CA ARG A 365 -14.25 14.91 2.22
C ARG A 365 -15.66 15.35 2.65
N GLY A 366 -16.38 16.04 1.76
CA GLY A 366 -17.81 16.31 1.84
C GLY A 366 -18.58 15.67 0.68
N GLU A 367 -19.83 16.08 0.44
CA GLU A 367 -20.52 15.75 -0.82
C GLU A 367 -19.65 16.13 -2.02
N SER A 368 -19.55 15.23 -2.99
CA SER A 368 -18.69 15.40 -4.16
C SER A 368 -19.37 14.96 -5.45
N ALA A 369 -19.07 15.63 -6.56
CA ALA A 369 -19.68 15.29 -7.85
C ALA A 369 -19.32 13.86 -8.30
N LEU A 370 -18.09 13.41 -8.04
CA LEU A 370 -17.66 12.05 -8.32
C LEU A 370 -18.36 11.03 -7.43
N GLY A 371 -18.43 11.30 -6.12
CA GLY A 371 -19.14 10.46 -5.16
C GLY A 371 -20.62 10.31 -5.48
N ASN A 372 -21.27 11.41 -5.84
CA ASN A 372 -22.67 11.43 -6.27
C ASN A 372 -22.91 10.57 -7.50
N TRP A 373 -22.04 10.69 -8.51
CA TRP A 373 -22.15 9.90 -9.74
C TRP A 373 -21.97 8.41 -9.44
N LEU A 374 -20.97 8.03 -8.65
CA LEU A 374 -20.75 6.64 -8.26
C LEU A 374 -21.92 6.07 -7.44
N ALA A 375 -22.46 6.84 -6.50
CA ALA A 375 -23.64 6.43 -5.74
C ALA A 375 -24.87 6.24 -6.65
N ASP A 376 -25.04 7.07 -7.69
CA ASP A 376 -26.08 6.88 -8.71
C ASP A 376 -25.88 5.57 -9.48
N VAL A 377 -24.64 5.28 -9.90
CA VAL A 377 -24.30 4.03 -10.59
C VAL A 377 -24.68 2.81 -9.75
N LEU A 378 -24.33 2.79 -8.45
CA LEU A 378 -24.66 1.67 -7.57
C LEU A 378 -26.18 1.53 -7.37
N ARG A 379 -26.87 2.65 -7.11
CA ARG A 379 -28.33 2.68 -6.92
C ARG A 379 -29.05 2.14 -8.16
N GLU A 380 -28.69 2.66 -9.34
CA GLU A 380 -29.31 2.26 -10.62
C GLU A 380 -29.01 0.80 -10.96
N ALA A 381 -27.77 0.35 -10.79
CA ALA A 381 -27.37 -1.02 -11.09
C ALA A 381 -28.10 -2.07 -10.24
N ALA A 382 -28.43 -1.71 -8.99
CA ALA A 382 -29.20 -2.56 -8.08
C ALA A 382 -30.72 -2.40 -8.20
N GLY A 383 -31.22 -1.35 -8.87
CA GLY A 383 -32.62 -0.95 -8.77
C GLY A 383 -33.04 -0.61 -7.34
N ALA A 384 -32.13 -0.01 -6.57
CA ALA A 384 -32.30 0.31 -5.15
C ALA A 384 -32.96 1.69 -4.94
N ASP A 385 -33.54 1.89 -3.75
CA ASP A 385 -34.09 3.18 -3.35
C ASP A 385 -32.96 4.18 -3.02
N VAL A 386 -31.90 3.67 -2.40
CA VAL A 386 -30.73 4.44 -1.97
C VAL A 386 -29.45 3.75 -2.46
N GLY A 387 -28.47 4.53 -2.92
CA GLY A 387 -27.10 4.07 -3.15
C GLY A 387 -26.14 4.84 -2.26
N VAL A 388 -25.17 4.14 -1.67
CA VAL A 388 -24.09 4.76 -0.88
C VAL A 388 -22.73 4.21 -1.28
N ILE A 389 -21.68 5.03 -1.17
CA ILE A 389 -20.29 4.61 -1.35
C ILE A 389 -19.40 5.37 -0.37
N ASN A 390 -18.44 4.70 0.26
CA ASN A 390 -17.50 5.34 1.16
C ASN A 390 -16.48 6.20 0.40
N SER A 391 -16.25 7.41 0.89
CA SER A 391 -15.36 8.40 0.26
C SER A 391 -13.91 7.91 0.19
N GLY A 392 -13.47 7.14 1.20
CA GLY A 392 -12.15 6.49 1.21
C GLY A 392 -11.96 5.43 0.12
N GLY A 393 -13.05 4.89 -0.42
CA GLY A 393 -13.06 3.97 -1.56
C GLY A 393 -12.80 4.66 -2.91
N ILE A 394 -12.89 5.99 -2.97
CA ILE A 394 -12.71 6.80 -4.19
C ILE A 394 -11.31 7.42 -4.17
N ARG A 395 -10.38 6.86 -4.96
CA ARG A 395 -8.94 7.11 -4.78
C ARG A 395 -8.38 8.23 -5.66
N ARG A 396 -9.05 8.55 -6.77
CA ARG A 396 -8.61 9.58 -7.72
C ARG A 396 -9.79 10.44 -8.19
N ASP A 397 -9.49 11.66 -8.62
CA ASP A 397 -10.43 12.48 -9.39
C ASP A 397 -10.54 11.95 -10.83
N LEU A 398 -11.64 12.25 -11.51
CA LEU A 398 -11.79 11.97 -12.94
C LEU A 398 -11.61 13.25 -13.77
N PRO A 399 -10.61 13.29 -14.68
CA PRO A 399 -10.42 14.44 -15.57
C PRO A 399 -11.44 14.43 -16.72
N ALA A 400 -11.85 15.61 -17.18
CA ALA A 400 -12.65 15.77 -18.38
C ALA A 400 -11.96 15.19 -19.61
N GLY A 401 -12.75 14.80 -20.62
CA GLY A 401 -12.27 14.21 -21.86
C GLY A 401 -12.45 12.69 -21.92
N PRO A 402 -11.68 11.99 -22.77
CA PRO A 402 -11.82 10.54 -22.94
C PRO A 402 -11.59 9.78 -21.63
N LEU A 403 -12.56 8.93 -21.25
CA LEU A 403 -12.44 8.05 -20.09
C LEU A 403 -12.02 6.65 -20.54
N THR A 404 -10.99 6.10 -19.90
CA THR A 404 -10.49 4.74 -20.14
C THR A 404 -10.82 3.82 -18.96
N ALA A 405 -10.67 2.50 -19.14
CA ALA A 405 -10.76 1.57 -18.02
C ALA A 405 -9.69 1.84 -16.94
N LEU A 406 -8.53 2.39 -17.32
CA LEU A 406 -7.48 2.81 -16.40
C LEU A 406 -8.00 3.89 -15.44
N HIS A 407 -8.64 4.93 -15.96
CA HIS A 407 -9.21 5.98 -15.10
C HIS A 407 -10.22 5.40 -14.10
N ILE A 408 -11.07 4.46 -14.51
CA ILE A 408 -12.08 3.87 -13.62
C ILE A 408 -11.45 2.97 -12.57
N HIS A 409 -10.44 2.20 -12.94
CA HIS A 409 -9.69 1.39 -11.99
C HIS A 409 -8.96 2.25 -10.97
N GLU A 410 -8.28 3.32 -11.37
CA GLU A 410 -7.59 4.21 -10.43
C GLU A 410 -8.54 4.97 -9.49
N VAL A 411 -9.80 5.17 -9.90
CA VAL A 411 -10.85 5.72 -9.01
C VAL A 411 -11.37 4.66 -8.03
N LEU A 412 -11.59 3.43 -8.51
CA LEU A 412 -12.13 2.29 -7.77
C LEU A 412 -11.17 1.08 -7.86
N PRO A 413 -10.00 1.12 -7.19
CA PRO A 413 -8.97 0.10 -7.38
C PRO A 413 -9.24 -1.18 -6.58
N PHE A 414 -10.22 -1.14 -5.68
CA PHE A 414 -10.61 -2.27 -4.85
C PHE A 414 -11.49 -3.25 -5.61
N ALA A 415 -11.24 -4.54 -5.41
CA ALA A 415 -12.11 -5.62 -5.90
C ALA A 415 -13.38 -5.76 -5.02
N ASN A 416 -14.03 -4.65 -4.71
CA ASN A 416 -15.28 -4.60 -3.97
C ASN A 416 -16.44 -4.99 -4.90
N SER A 417 -17.41 -5.72 -4.36
CA SER A 417 -18.64 -6.10 -5.06
C SER A 417 -19.82 -5.22 -4.63
N LEU A 418 -20.80 -5.07 -5.51
CA LEU A 418 -22.06 -4.42 -5.20
C LEU A 418 -22.94 -5.36 -4.38
N VAL A 419 -23.35 -4.91 -3.20
CA VAL A 419 -24.29 -5.62 -2.33
C VAL A 419 -25.55 -4.80 -2.10
N THR A 420 -26.61 -5.48 -1.68
CA THR A 420 -27.87 -4.85 -1.28
C THR A 420 -28.30 -5.25 0.12
N VAL A 421 -28.85 -4.29 0.86
CA VAL A 421 -29.37 -4.47 2.22
C VAL A 421 -30.79 -3.90 2.27
N ARG A 422 -31.70 -4.58 2.97
CA ARG A 422 -33.03 -4.02 3.29
C ARG A 422 -32.96 -3.33 4.65
N MET A 423 -33.32 -2.06 4.70
CA MET A 423 -33.33 -1.25 5.92
C MET A 423 -34.71 -0.63 6.11
N SER A 424 -35.19 -0.61 7.35
CA SER A 424 -36.33 0.23 7.74
C SER A 424 -35.97 1.71 7.64
N GLY A 425 -36.96 2.58 7.56
CA GLY A 425 -36.73 4.02 7.60
C GLY A 425 -36.03 4.48 8.89
N ARG A 426 -36.28 3.81 10.02
CA ARG A 426 -35.55 4.08 11.27
C ARG A 426 -34.05 3.79 11.16
N GLU A 427 -33.68 2.65 10.59
CA GLU A 427 -32.27 2.30 10.37
C GLU A 427 -31.61 3.27 9.39
N LEU A 428 -32.32 3.64 8.32
CA LEU A 428 -31.81 4.61 7.34
C LEU A 428 -31.64 6.02 7.95
N ALA A 429 -32.49 6.41 8.90
CA ALA A 429 -32.31 7.63 9.68
C ALA A 429 -31.03 7.56 10.53
N THR A 430 -30.75 6.41 11.18
CA THR A 430 -29.48 6.20 11.90
C THR A 430 -28.28 6.31 10.98
N VAL A 431 -28.33 5.75 9.77
CA VAL A 431 -27.27 5.89 8.77
C VAL A 431 -27.05 7.36 8.40
N ALA A 432 -28.12 8.13 8.21
CA ALA A 432 -28.04 9.55 7.89
C ALA A 432 -27.43 10.36 9.05
N ASP A 433 -27.82 10.09 10.29
CA ASP A 433 -27.25 10.72 11.49
C ASP A 433 -25.76 10.40 11.64
N TRP A 434 -25.39 9.13 11.47
CA TRP A 434 -24.01 8.67 11.56
C TRP A 434 -23.12 9.35 10.50
N ASN A 435 -23.60 9.39 9.26
CA ASN A 435 -22.87 10.05 8.18
C ASN A 435 -22.80 11.58 8.40
N ALA A 436 -23.86 12.22 8.92
CA ALA A 436 -23.84 13.64 9.26
C ALA A 436 -22.79 13.98 10.33
N ALA A 437 -22.62 13.13 11.33
CA ALA A 437 -21.55 13.27 12.33
C ALA A 437 -20.16 13.17 11.67
N ALA A 438 -19.93 12.13 10.87
CA ALA A 438 -18.65 11.89 10.19
C ALA A 438 -18.25 13.03 9.24
N GLN A 439 -19.23 13.57 8.50
CA GLN A 439 -19.05 14.73 7.61
C GLN A 439 -18.56 15.97 8.34
N VAL A 440 -18.92 16.14 9.63
CA VAL A 440 -18.53 17.30 10.43
C VAL A 440 -17.22 17.08 11.17
N SER A 441 -16.98 15.90 11.74
CA SER A 441 -15.69 15.62 12.40
C SER A 441 -14.54 15.56 11.39
N GLY A 442 -14.81 15.00 10.21
CA GLY A 442 -13.82 14.73 9.18
C GLY A 442 -13.09 13.40 9.38
N ASP A 443 -13.61 12.56 10.27
CA ASP A 443 -13.08 11.23 10.58
C ASP A 443 -13.33 10.25 9.42
N HIS A 444 -12.79 9.04 9.56
CA HIS A 444 -13.13 7.90 8.70
C HIS A 444 -14.65 7.63 8.72
N GLY A 445 -15.19 7.06 7.63
CA GLY A 445 -16.61 6.67 7.59
C GLY A 445 -17.53 7.49 6.68
N ILE A 446 -17.03 8.55 6.03
CA ILE A 446 -17.87 9.45 5.22
C ILE A 446 -18.46 8.74 3.99
N LEU A 447 -19.78 8.71 3.87
CA LEU A 447 -20.53 8.17 2.73
C LEU A 447 -20.98 9.28 1.77
N GLN A 448 -20.83 9.00 0.48
CA GLN A 448 -21.48 9.69 -0.64
C GLN A 448 -22.81 8.98 -0.92
N VAL A 449 -23.85 9.74 -1.27
CA VAL A 449 -25.22 9.22 -1.26
C VAL A 449 -25.96 9.48 -2.58
N SER A 450 -26.94 8.64 -2.88
CA SER A 450 -27.85 8.77 -4.01
C SER A 450 -29.24 8.32 -3.59
N GLY A 451 -30.27 9.09 -3.93
CA GLY A 451 -31.66 8.81 -3.54
C GLY A 451 -32.00 9.18 -2.11
N LEU A 452 -31.00 9.40 -1.26
CA LEU A 452 -31.09 9.94 0.09
C LEU A 452 -30.65 11.41 0.09
N GLU A 453 -31.43 12.29 0.71
CA GLU A 453 -31.04 13.68 0.94
C GLU A 453 -31.31 14.11 2.38
N TYR A 454 -30.42 14.92 2.95
CA TYR A 454 -30.63 15.49 4.28
C TYR A 454 -29.84 16.81 4.51
N LEU A 455 -30.28 17.56 5.51
CA LEU A 455 -29.57 18.73 6.05
C LEU A 455 -28.79 18.32 7.30
N ILE A 456 -27.50 18.62 7.37
CA ILE A 456 -26.71 18.46 8.58
C ILE A 456 -27.13 19.55 9.57
N VAL A 457 -27.54 19.10 10.76
CA VAL A 457 -27.78 19.94 11.92
C VAL A 457 -26.58 19.81 12.84
N ALA A 458 -25.84 20.90 13.00
CA ALA A 458 -24.65 20.94 13.85
C ALA A 458 -25.02 20.61 15.30
N GLY A 459 -24.21 19.75 15.92
CA GLY A 459 -24.31 19.47 17.35
C GLY A 459 -23.97 20.71 18.20
N GLN A 460 -24.56 20.80 19.39
CA GLN A 460 -24.27 21.84 20.38
C GLN A 460 -23.69 21.20 21.63
N ASP A 461 -22.87 21.95 22.37
CA ASP A 461 -22.32 21.54 23.68
C ASP A 461 -21.61 20.17 23.68
N GLY A 462 -20.88 19.87 22.61
CA GLY A 462 -20.14 18.61 22.45
C GLY A 462 -20.97 17.42 21.96
N ALA A 463 -22.27 17.59 21.74
CA ALA A 463 -23.08 16.59 21.06
C ALA A 463 -22.62 16.41 19.59
N PRO A 464 -22.70 15.19 19.02
CA PRO A 464 -22.40 14.99 17.61
C PRO A 464 -23.43 15.69 16.71
N SER A 465 -22.99 16.06 15.51
CA SER A 465 -23.90 16.54 14.46
C SER A 465 -24.78 15.40 13.96
N ARG A 466 -25.97 15.73 13.44
CA ARG A 466 -26.97 14.74 13.00
C ARG A 466 -27.67 15.16 11.73
N ALA A 467 -28.45 14.28 11.14
CA ALA A 467 -29.34 14.61 10.04
C ALA A 467 -30.61 15.30 10.54
N GLY A 468 -31.04 16.33 9.82
CA GLY A 468 -32.32 17.01 10.00
C GLY A 468 -33.42 16.31 9.21
N GLU A 469 -34.13 17.04 8.36
CA GLU A 469 -35.11 16.45 7.46
C GLU A 469 -34.43 15.50 6.46
N VAL A 470 -34.80 14.21 6.54
CA VAL A 470 -34.31 13.16 5.64
C VAL A 470 -35.40 12.84 4.62
N THR A 471 -35.02 12.77 3.35
CA THR A 471 -35.91 12.36 2.27
C THR A 471 -35.31 11.21 1.46
N VAL A 472 -36.19 10.36 0.92
CA VAL A 472 -35.84 9.29 -0.01
C VAL A 472 -36.65 9.46 -1.29
N GLY A 473 -35.96 9.62 -2.43
CA GLY A 473 -36.60 9.89 -3.71
C GLY A 473 -37.50 11.14 -3.69
N GLY A 474 -37.09 12.18 -2.95
CA GLY A 474 -37.82 13.44 -2.80
C GLY A 474 -39.05 13.40 -1.89
N ARG A 475 -39.33 12.27 -1.22
CA ARG A 475 -40.42 12.14 -0.24
C ARG A 475 -39.85 12.07 1.18
N PRO A 476 -40.54 12.64 2.20
CA PRO A 476 -40.14 12.47 3.59
C PRO A 476 -39.94 11.00 3.93
N LEU A 477 -38.88 10.69 4.67
CA LEU A 477 -38.57 9.34 5.10
C LEU A 477 -39.70 8.78 5.98
N ASP A 478 -40.37 7.73 5.52
CA ASP A 478 -41.30 6.95 6.34
C ASP A 478 -40.50 6.00 7.25
N PRO A 479 -40.58 6.13 8.59
CA PRO A 479 -39.80 5.34 9.52
C PRO A 479 -40.12 3.84 9.48
N GLU A 480 -41.34 3.45 9.10
CA GLU A 480 -41.79 2.05 9.11
C GLU A 480 -41.67 1.37 7.73
N ALA A 481 -41.47 2.15 6.66
CA ALA A 481 -41.24 1.59 5.33
C ALA A 481 -39.87 0.90 5.23
N ALA A 482 -39.79 -0.12 4.37
CA ALA A 482 -38.54 -0.80 4.04
C ALA A 482 -37.97 -0.27 2.73
N TYR A 483 -36.69 0.08 2.75
CA TYR A 483 -35.91 0.60 1.63
C TYR A 483 -34.82 -0.40 1.25
N LEU A 484 -34.59 -0.56 -0.05
CA LEU A 484 -33.44 -1.28 -0.57
C LEU A 484 -32.27 -0.32 -0.71
N VAL A 485 -31.14 -0.65 -0.08
CA VAL A 485 -29.92 0.17 -0.07
C VAL A 485 -28.79 -0.59 -0.77
N ALA A 486 -28.20 0.03 -1.78
CA ALA A 486 -27.06 -0.47 -2.54
C ALA A 486 -25.75 0.12 -2.01
N MET A 487 -24.72 -0.72 -1.83
CA MET A 487 -23.42 -0.29 -1.31
C MET A 487 -22.29 -1.24 -1.72
N PRO A 488 -21.01 -0.83 -1.57
CA PRO A 488 -19.89 -1.76 -1.59
C PRO A 488 -20.04 -2.82 -0.49
N ASP A 489 -19.66 -4.07 -0.76
CA ASP A 489 -19.55 -5.15 0.23
C ASP A 489 -18.71 -4.73 1.46
N PHE A 490 -17.63 -4.00 1.23
CA PHE A 490 -16.79 -3.43 2.28
C PHE A 490 -17.60 -2.58 3.28
N VAL A 491 -18.49 -1.70 2.79
CA VAL A 491 -19.34 -0.86 3.64
C VAL A 491 -20.31 -1.71 4.47
N ALA A 492 -20.85 -2.79 3.89
CA ALA A 492 -21.74 -3.70 4.59
C ALA A 492 -21.01 -4.54 5.67
N MET A 493 -19.78 -4.98 5.39
CA MET A 493 -18.94 -5.71 6.35
C MET A 493 -18.43 -4.83 7.50
N MET A 494 -18.34 -3.51 7.25
CA MET A 494 -17.88 -2.49 8.19
C MET A 494 -19.02 -1.57 8.64
N ALA A 495 -20.24 -2.11 8.77
CA ALA A 495 -21.43 -1.32 9.10
C ALA A 495 -21.31 -0.52 10.41
N PRO A 496 -20.66 -0.99 11.49
CA PRO A 496 -20.46 -0.16 12.68
C PRO A 496 -19.67 1.11 12.40
N VAL A 497 -18.71 1.07 11.47
CA VAL A 497 -17.86 2.20 11.09
C VAL A 497 -18.61 3.16 10.16
N TYR A 498 -19.31 2.64 9.15
CA TYR A 498 -19.89 3.46 8.07
C TYR A 498 -21.38 3.78 8.25
N LEU A 499 -22.13 2.89 8.89
CA LEU A 499 -23.59 2.93 8.97
C LEU A 499 -24.09 3.19 10.41
N GLY A 500 -23.21 3.12 11.41
CA GLY A 500 -23.57 3.30 12.82
C GLY A 500 -24.46 2.18 13.37
N CYS A 501 -24.46 1.01 12.72
CA CYS A 501 -25.31 -0.12 13.07
C CYS A 501 -24.55 -1.46 13.04
N PRO A 502 -25.06 -2.51 13.70
CA PRO A 502 -24.48 -3.85 13.58
C PRO A 502 -24.45 -4.35 12.14
N ASN A 503 -23.51 -5.25 11.82
CA ASN A 503 -23.37 -5.83 10.48
C ASN A 503 -24.70 -6.43 9.97
N PRO A 504 -25.28 -5.88 8.89
CA PRO A 504 -26.52 -6.39 8.35
C PRO A 504 -26.27 -7.68 7.56
N ARG A 505 -27.35 -8.45 7.34
CA ARG A 505 -27.33 -9.45 6.27
C ARG A 505 -27.47 -8.71 4.93
N PHE A 506 -26.61 -9.04 3.99
CA PHE A 506 -26.61 -8.46 2.66
C PHE A 506 -26.71 -9.54 1.58
N ALA A 507 -27.20 -9.17 0.41
CA ALA A 507 -27.16 -9.99 -0.80
C ALA A 507 -26.09 -9.44 -1.75
N ASP A 508 -25.09 -10.25 -2.04
CA ASP A 508 -24.02 -9.92 -2.99
C ASP A 508 -24.47 -10.21 -4.43
N THR A 509 -24.29 -9.23 -5.31
CA THR A 509 -24.60 -9.36 -6.74
C THR A 509 -23.48 -10.01 -7.54
N GLY A 510 -22.27 -10.11 -6.97
CA GLY A 510 -21.04 -10.57 -7.62
C GLY A 510 -20.47 -9.59 -8.65
N ARG A 511 -21.04 -8.39 -8.78
CA ARG A 511 -20.63 -7.38 -9.77
C ARG A 511 -19.66 -6.38 -9.14
N GLU A 512 -18.48 -6.25 -9.71
CA GLU A 512 -17.47 -5.29 -9.26
C GLU A 512 -17.86 -3.85 -9.55
N LEU A 513 -17.58 -2.96 -8.60
CA LEU A 513 -17.92 -1.53 -8.69
C LEU A 513 -17.27 -0.85 -9.90
N SER A 514 -16.02 -1.17 -10.20
CA SER A 514 -15.28 -0.64 -11.35
C SER A 514 -15.94 -1.06 -12.68
N GLY A 515 -16.40 -2.31 -12.77
CA GLY A 515 -17.18 -2.83 -13.90
C GLY A 515 -18.50 -2.10 -14.08
N LEU A 516 -19.23 -1.87 -12.98
CA LEU A 516 -20.49 -1.11 -13.00
C LEU A 516 -20.30 0.33 -13.51
N ALA A 517 -19.25 1.01 -13.04
CA ALA A 517 -18.91 2.35 -13.49
C ALA A 517 -18.54 2.37 -14.99
N ALA A 518 -17.76 1.38 -15.46
CA ALA A 518 -17.41 1.24 -16.86
C ALA A 518 -18.65 1.00 -17.76
N GLU A 519 -19.55 0.11 -17.35
CA GLU A 519 -20.82 -0.16 -18.04
C GLU A 519 -21.71 1.10 -18.10
N ALA A 520 -21.80 1.85 -16.99
CA ALA A 520 -22.56 3.08 -16.93
C ALA A 520 -22.03 4.13 -17.93
N ILE A 521 -20.70 4.29 -18.03
CA ILE A 521 -20.06 5.18 -19.00
C ILE A 521 -20.39 4.74 -20.43
N GLN A 522 -20.23 3.46 -20.75
CA GLN A 522 -20.51 2.92 -22.08
C GLN A 522 -21.97 3.10 -22.49
N ARG A 523 -22.91 2.96 -21.53
CA ARG A 523 -24.34 3.14 -21.76
C ARG A 523 -24.71 4.57 -22.13
N VAL A 524 -24.13 5.57 -21.46
CA VAL A 524 -24.49 6.99 -21.67
C VAL A 524 -23.61 7.69 -22.70
N GLY A 525 -22.41 7.16 -22.98
CA GLY A 525 -21.42 7.72 -23.90
C GLY A 525 -20.72 8.98 -23.36
N THR A 526 -21.49 9.99 -22.95
CA THR A 526 -20.99 11.21 -22.30
C THR A 526 -21.52 11.32 -20.87
N VAL A 527 -20.63 11.17 -19.89
CA VAL A 527 -20.93 11.40 -18.47
C VAL A 527 -20.94 12.90 -18.18
N ARG A 528 -21.90 13.32 -17.36
CA ARG A 528 -22.01 14.69 -16.84
C ARG A 528 -22.12 14.64 -15.33
N ALA A 529 -21.65 15.68 -14.65
CA ALA A 529 -21.82 15.82 -13.22
C ALA A 529 -23.33 15.76 -12.87
N PRO A 530 -23.73 14.89 -11.92
CA PRO A 530 -25.09 14.90 -11.42
C PRO A 530 -25.33 16.16 -10.59
N ALA A 531 -26.61 16.49 -10.37
CA ALA A 531 -26.97 17.54 -9.42
C ALA A 531 -26.46 17.18 -8.02
N GLY A 532 -25.84 18.17 -7.36
CA GLY A 532 -25.45 18.09 -5.95
C GLY A 532 -26.54 18.63 -5.02
N GLY A 533 -26.16 18.85 -3.76
CA GLY A 533 -27.08 19.32 -2.72
C GLY A 533 -27.83 18.17 -2.02
N ARG A 534 -27.30 16.95 -2.10
CA ARG A 534 -27.82 15.76 -1.42
C ARG A 534 -27.50 15.80 0.08
N ILE A 535 -26.35 16.37 0.45
CA ILE A 535 -25.92 16.55 1.84
C ILE A 535 -25.65 18.04 2.05
N ARG A 536 -26.58 18.72 2.72
CA ARG A 536 -26.54 20.19 2.90
C ARG A 536 -26.03 20.54 4.29
N GLY A 537 -25.44 21.73 4.46
CA GLY A 537 -25.03 22.22 5.78
C GLY A 537 -23.70 21.66 6.31
N ALA A 538 -22.97 20.86 5.53
CA ALA A 538 -21.60 20.50 5.84
C ALA A 538 -20.70 21.76 5.80
N PRO A 539 -19.73 21.91 6.72
CA PRO A 539 -18.74 22.98 6.61
C PRO A 539 -17.97 22.82 5.28
N SER A 540 -17.79 23.92 4.55
CA SER A 540 -16.85 23.96 3.41
C SER A 540 -15.45 23.77 3.97
N ARG A 541 -14.92 22.54 3.92
CA ARG A 541 -13.54 22.24 4.30
C ARG A 541 -12.65 22.16 3.08
#